data_AF-A0A4Y7JMY9-F1
#
_entry.id   AF-A0A4Y7JMY9-F1
#
_cell.length_a   1.000
_cell.length_b   1.000
_cell.length_c   1.000
_cell.angle_alpha   90.00
_cell.angle_beta   90.00
_cell.angle_gamma   90.00
#
_symmetry.space_group_name_H-M   'P 1'
#
loop_
_entity.id
_entity.type
_entity.pdbx_description
1 polymer ?
#
loop_
_entity_poly.entity_id
_entity_poly.type
_entity_poly.pdbx_seq_one_letter_code
_entity_poly.pdbx_strand_id
1 'polypeptide(L)'
;MSNNVYFGLLITDAIPTRKAMLLQICVAMKSMPWYTLLPTVSEYMVENGWTRCISRISDVGYPAYLYYLAVYLVFVEFGIYWMHRELHDIKPLYKWLHATHHIYNKQNTLSPFAGLAFHPLDGILQAIPHVISLFLIPTHFTTHICLLFIEAVWTANIHDCIHGKLWPVMGAGYHTIHHTTYRHNYGHYTIWMDWMFGTLQDPVESATTAKKE
;
A
#
# COMPACT_ATOMS: atom_id res chain seq x y z
N MET A 1 34.52 11.28 8.29
CA MET A 1 34.37 11.14 6.83
C MET A 1 34.72 9.70 6.43
N SER A 2 33.72 8.82 6.33
CA SER A 2 33.77 7.59 5.52
C SER A 2 32.42 6.87 5.69
N ASN A 3 31.37 7.32 4.99
CA ASN A 3 30.07 6.63 4.94
C ASN A 3 29.54 6.48 3.50
N ASN A 4 30.32 6.86 2.49
CA ASN A 4 29.87 6.84 1.09
C ASN A 4 30.23 5.57 0.31
N VAL A 5 30.93 4.61 0.92
CA VAL A 5 31.41 3.43 0.18
C VAL A 5 30.37 2.29 0.15
N TYR A 6 29.45 2.21 1.12
CA TYR A 6 28.59 1.04 1.29
C TYR A 6 27.16 1.16 0.75
N PHE A 7 26.73 2.34 0.30
CA PHE A 7 25.49 2.47 -0.48
C PHE A 7 25.68 1.92 -1.91
N GLY A 8 26.91 1.83 -2.40
CA GLY A 8 27.23 1.31 -3.74
C GLY A 8 26.99 -0.20 -3.91
N LEU A 9 27.10 -1.00 -2.85
CA LEU A 9 26.97 -2.47 -2.96
C LEU A 9 25.52 -2.97 -3.03
N LEU A 10 24.54 -2.17 -2.55
CA LEU A 10 23.11 -2.49 -2.65
C LEU A 10 22.48 -2.00 -3.97
N ILE A 11 23.15 -1.12 -4.71
CA ILE A 11 22.58 -0.46 -5.91
C ILE A 11 22.96 -1.17 -7.20
N THR A 12 24.14 -1.79 -7.27
CA THR A 12 24.69 -2.27 -8.55
C THR A 12 23.94 -3.45 -9.15
N ASP A 13 23.20 -4.22 -8.35
CA ASP A 13 22.37 -5.34 -8.80
C ASP A 13 20.86 -5.10 -8.64
N ALA A 14 20.40 -3.90 -8.25
CA ALA A 14 19.02 -3.66 -7.85
C ALA A 14 18.04 -3.31 -8.99
N ILE A 15 18.52 -3.10 -10.22
CA ILE A 15 17.63 -2.72 -11.34
C ILE A 15 17.03 -3.97 -12.00
N PRO A 16 15.70 -4.12 -12.04
CA PRO A 16 15.08 -5.26 -12.69
C PRO A 16 15.35 -5.30 -14.18
N THR A 17 15.46 -6.52 -14.71
CA THR A 17 15.60 -6.71 -16.16
C THR A 17 14.39 -6.14 -16.90
N ARG A 18 14.59 -5.67 -18.15
CA ARG A 18 13.48 -5.22 -19.00
C ARG A 18 12.36 -6.26 -19.12
N LYS A 19 12.73 -7.55 -19.16
CA LYS A 19 11.78 -8.67 -19.20
C LYS A 19 10.91 -8.72 -17.93
N ALA A 20 11.50 -8.52 -16.75
CA ALA A 20 10.78 -8.48 -15.49
C ALA A 20 9.82 -7.27 -15.43
N MET A 21 10.28 -6.08 -15.83
CA MET A 21 9.43 -4.88 -15.88
C MET A 21 8.25 -5.05 -16.87
N LEU A 22 8.49 -5.60 -18.06
CA LEU A 22 7.43 -5.86 -19.04
C LEU A 22 6.40 -6.88 -18.51
N LEU A 23 6.85 -7.88 -17.76
CA LEU A 23 5.94 -8.84 -17.12
C LEU A 23 5.06 -8.14 -16.07
N GLN A 24 5.64 -7.30 -15.22
CA GLN A 24 4.90 -6.52 -14.21
C GLN A 24 3.87 -5.60 -14.86
N ILE A 25 4.26 -4.88 -15.91
CA ILE A 25 3.34 -4.04 -16.69
C ILE A 25 2.20 -4.89 -17.26
N CYS A 26 2.50 -6.05 -17.84
CA CYS A 26 1.48 -6.93 -18.41
C CYS A 26 0.48 -7.43 -17.35
N VAL A 27 0.97 -7.82 -16.17
CA VAL A 27 0.11 -8.26 -15.05
C VAL A 27 -0.75 -7.10 -14.55
N ALA A 28 -0.15 -5.92 -14.33
CA ALA A 28 -0.87 -4.73 -13.90
C ALA A 28 -1.96 -4.32 -14.89
N MET A 29 -1.65 -4.28 -16.19
CA MET A 29 -2.62 -3.92 -17.24
C MET A 29 -3.75 -4.94 -17.40
N LYS A 30 -3.51 -6.22 -17.09
CA LYS A 30 -4.58 -7.23 -17.05
C LYS A 30 -5.47 -7.09 -15.82
N SER A 31 -4.89 -6.67 -14.70
CA SER A 31 -5.58 -6.57 -13.42
C SER A 31 -6.43 -5.30 -13.31
N MET A 32 -5.93 -4.20 -13.85
CA MET A 32 -6.48 -2.86 -13.67
C MET A 32 -7.97 -2.70 -14.05
N PRO A 33 -8.47 -3.23 -15.18
CA PRO A 33 -9.90 -3.10 -15.53
C PRO A 33 -10.84 -3.72 -14.48
N TRP A 34 -10.39 -4.77 -13.81
CA TRP A 34 -11.14 -5.44 -12.75
C TRP A 34 -11.00 -4.70 -11.43
N TYR A 35 -9.78 -4.23 -11.11
CA TYR A 35 -9.53 -3.44 -9.92
C TYR A 35 -10.38 -2.15 -9.88
N THR A 36 -10.58 -1.50 -11.04
CA THR A 36 -11.45 -0.32 -11.17
C THR A 36 -12.93 -0.60 -10.91
N LEU A 37 -13.36 -1.86 -10.82
CA LEU A 37 -14.76 -2.18 -10.49
C LEU A 37 -15.15 -1.65 -9.10
N LEU A 38 -14.23 -1.70 -8.13
CA LEU A 38 -14.51 -1.21 -6.77
C LEU A 38 -14.82 0.30 -6.75
N PRO A 39 -13.96 1.19 -7.28
CA PRO A 39 -14.30 2.61 -7.33
C PRO A 39 -15.57 2.87 -8.15
N THR A 40 -15.78 2.20 -9.29
CA THR A 40 -17.01 2.36 -10.09
C THR A 40 -18.27 2.00 -9.30
N VAL A 41 -18.27 0.87 -8.59
CA VAL A 41 -19.42 0.48 -7.76
C VAL A 41 -19.57 1.46 -6.58
N SER A 42 -18.48 1.91 -5.97
CA SER A 42 -18.54 2.89 -4.89
C SER A 42 -19.12 4.24 -5.33
N GLU A 43 -18.76 4.72 -6.51
CA GLU A 43 -19.31 5.94 -7.11
C GLU A 43 -20.81 5.79 -7.36
N TYR A 44 -21.25 4.69 -7.95
CA TYR A 44 -22.68 4.39 -8.09
C TYR A 44 -23.42 4.42 -6.74
N MET A 45 -22.84 3.83 -5.68
CA MET A 45 -23.44 3.85 -4.34
C MET A 45 -23.51 5.28 -3.76
N VAL A 46 -22.50 6.11 -4.02
CA VAL A 46 -22.47 7.52 -3.61
C VAL A 46 -23.54 8.32 -4.36
N GLU A 47 -23.65 8.16 -5.68
CA GLU A 47 -24.63 8.88 -6.51
C GLU A 47 -26.08 8.52 -6.14
N ASN A 48 -26.32 7.27 -5.74
CA ASN A 48 -27.64 6.83 -5.25
C ASN A 48 -27.93 7.26 -3.80
N GLY A 49 -27.00 7.97 -3.13
CA GLY A 49 -27.17 8.47 -1.77
C GLY A 49 -27.14 7.38 -0.70
N TRP A 50 -26.52 6.22 -0.97
CA TRP A 50 -26.44 5.10 -0.01
C TRP A 50 -25.34 5.30 1.05
N THR A 51 -24.39 6.19 0.77
CA THR A 51 -23.24 6.48 1.64
C THR A 51 -23.43 7.79 2.38
N ARG A 52 -22.49 8.10 3.29
CA ARG A 52 -22.41 9.39 4.00
C ARG A 52 -21.55 10.41 3.24
N CYS A 53 -21.32 10.22 1.94
CA CYS A 53 -20.53 11.16 1.16
C CYS A 53 -21.19 12.53 1.08
N ILE A 54 -20.38 13.57 1.27
CA ILE A 54 -20.80 14.97 1.14
C ILE A 54 -20.20 15.58 -0.13
N SER A 55 -20.98 16.43 -0.79
CA SER A 55 -20.57 17.09 -2.03
C SER A 55 -19.74 18.35 -1.78
N ARG A 56 -19.97 19.03 -0.65
CA ARG A 56 -19.27 20.27 -0.29
C ARG A 56 -18.75 20.21 1.13
N ILE A 57 -17.54 20.72 1.34
CA ILE A 57 -16.96 20.88 2.68
C ILE A 57 -17.84 21.78 3.57
N SER A 58 -18.55 22.75 2.97
CA SER A 58 -19.46 23.66 3.70
C SER A 58 -20.63 22.95 4.37
N ASP A 59 -20.99 21.73 3.95
CA ASP A 59 -22.13 20.98 4.52
C ASP A 59 -21.85 20.53 5.97
N VAL A 60 -20.58 20.44 6.35
CA VAL A 60 -20.13 20.11 7.71
C VAL A 60 -19.23 21.18 8.34
N GLY A 61 -18.67 22.07 7.53
CA GLY A 61 -17.69 23.09 7.94
C GLY A 61 -16.27 22.52 8.06
N TYR A 62 -15.26 23.39 7.90
CA TYR A 62 -13.84 22.98 7.86
C TYR A 62 -13.37 22.20 9.10
N PRO A 63 -13.70 22.58 10.35
CA PRO A 63 -13.25 21.81 11.52
C PRO A 63 -13.78 20.37 11.53
N ALA A 64 -15.06 20.18 11.24
CA ALA A 64 -15.66 18.85 11.17
C ALA A 64 -15.10 18.04 9.98
N TYR A 65 -14.91 18.69 8.83
CA TYR A 65 -14.26 18.06 7.67
C TYR A 65 -12.86 17.53 8.01
N LEU A 66 -12.01 18.33 8.66
CA LEU A 66 -10.67 17.90 9.06
C LEU A 66 -10.71 16.75 10.08
N TYR A 67 -11.65 16.82 11.03
CA TYR A 67 -11.88 15.73 11.97
C TYR A 67 -12.29 14.44 11.24
N TYR A 68 -13.28 14.49 10.36
CA TYR A 68 -13.72 13.32 9.59
C TYR A 68 -12.63 12.78 8.67
N LEU A 69 -11.83 13.64 8.05
CA LEU A 69 -10.68 13.23 7.26
C LEU A 69 -9.65 12.48 8.12
N ALA A 70 -9.35 12.97 9.33
CA ALA A 70 -8.44 12.28 10.24
C ALA A 70 -9.00 10.91 10.66
N VAL A 71 -10.28 10.84 11.02
CA VAL A 71 -10.95 9.56 11.37
C VAL A 71 -10.95 8.61 10.18
N TYR A 72 -11.20 9.10 8.96
CA TYR A 72 -11.12 8.34 7.72
C TYR A 72 -9.74 7.72 7.52
N LEU A 73 -8.68 8.53 7.62
CA LEU A 73 -7.30 8.06 7.42
C LEU A 73 -6.91 7.01 8.46
N VAL A 74 -7.29 7.20 9.73
CA VAL A 74 -7.05 6.20 10.79
C VAL A 74 -7.81 4.91 10.52
N PHE A 75 -9.07 5.00 10.09
CA PHE A 75 -9.89 3.83 9.75
C PHE A 75 -9.28 3.04 8.58
N VAL A 76 -8.87 3.75 7.53
CA VAL A 76 -8.22 3.16 6.35
C VAL A 76 -6.89 2.52 6.72
N GLU A 77 -6.03 3.22 7.48
CA GLU A 77 -4.75 2.68 7.94
C GLU A 77 -4.93 1.36 8.69
N PHE A 78 -5.90 1.32 9.61
CA PHE A 78 -6.24 0.12 10.37
C PHE A 78 -6.79 -1.00 9.47
N GLY A 79 -7.76 -0.68 8.61
CA GLY A 79 -8.42 -1.67 7.76
C GLY A 79 -7.46 -2.29 6.73
N ILE A 80 -6.58 -1.49 6.13
CA ILE A 80 -5.60 -1.96 5.16
C ILE A 80 -4.55 -2.83 5.83
N TYR A 81 -4.04 -2.44 6.99
CA TYR A 81 -3.10 -3.26 7.75
C TYR A 81 -3.66 -4.68 7.99
N TRP A 82 -4.90 -4.77 8.48
CA TRP A 82 -5.50 -6.07 8.77
C TRP A 82 -5.80 -6.87 7.51
N MET A 83 -6.34 -6.24 6.48
CA MET A 83 -6.62 -6.92 5.22
C MET A 83 -5.32 -7.47 4.60
N HIS A 84 -4.27 -6.66 4.56
CA HIS A 84 -2.98 -7.05 4.03
C HIS A 84 -2.36 -8.18 4.85
N ARG A 85 -2.42 -8.10 6.19
CA ARG A 85 -1.97 -9.18 7.07
C ARG A 85 -2.77 -10.48 6.87
N GLU A 86 -4.09 -10.40 6.75
CA GLU A 86 -4.96 -11.56 6.52
C GLU A 86 -4.70 -12.20 5.16
N LEU A 87 -4.37 -11.42 4.13
CA LEU A 87 -3.90 -11.91 2.83
C LEU A 87 -2.64 -12.75 2.93
N HIS A 88 -1.80 -12.56 3.96
CA HIS A 88 -0.66 -13.42 4.27
C HIS A 88 -1.00 -14.59 5.19
N ASP A 89 -1.70 -14.32 6.30
CA ASP A 89 -1.93 -15.29 7.36
C ASP A 89 -2.97 -16.37 6.95
N ILE A 90 -3.94 -16.03 6.11
CA ILE A 90 -4.99 -16.95 5.65
C ILE A 90 -4.52 -17.67 4.38
N LYS A 91 -4.17 -18.96 4.50
CA LYS A 91 -3.54 -19.75 3.42
C LYS A 91 -4.25 -19.68 2.05
N PRO A 92 -5.59 -19.80 1.94
CA PRO A 92 -6.26 -19.63 0.65
C PRO A 92 -6.09 -18.23 0.05
N LEU A 93 -6.19 -17.18 0.87
CA LEU A 93 -6.04 -15.80 0.39
C LEU A 93 -4.63 -15.57 -0.14
N TYR A 94 -3.61 -16.02 0.59
CA TYR A 94 -2.23 -15.94 0.12
C TYR A 94 -2.05 -16.70 -1.19
N LYS A 95 -2.38 -18.00 -1.20
CA LYS A 95 -2.09 -18.88 -2.34
C LYS A 95 -2.74 -18.40 -3.64
N TRP A 96 -3.99 -17.92 -3.57
CA TRP A 96 -4.78 -17.63 -4.77
C TRP A 96 -4.76 -16.15 -5.17
N LEU A 97 -4.61 -15.23 -4.22
CA LEU A 97 -4.73 -13.80 -4.48
C LEU A 97 -3.37 -13.11 -4.36
N HIS A 98 -2.71 -13.28 -3.21
CA HIS A 98 -1.56 -12.45 -2.85
C HIS A 98 -0.20 -12.98 -3.32
N ALA A 99 -0.08 -14.29 -3.53
CA ALA A 99 1.17 -14.91 -3.96
C ALA A 99 1.68 -14.34 -5.30
N THR A 100 0.78 -13.95 -6.20
CA THR A 100 1.13 -13.33 -7.50
C THR A 100 1.87 -12.00 -7.30
N HIS A 101 1.40 -11.18 -6.36
CA HIS A 101 2.05 -9.92 -5.99
C HIS A 101 3.48 -10.16 -5.47
N HIS A 102 3.64 -11.23 -4.68
CA HIS A 102 4.89 -11.63 -4.05
C HIS A 102 5.86 -12.43 -4.92
N ILE A 103 5.55 -12.68 -6.20
CA ILE A 103 6.51 -13.33 -7.12
C ILE A 103 7.78 -12.48 -7.26
N TYR A 104 7.68 -11.16 -7.05
CA TYR A 104 8.77 -10.19 -7.15
C TYR A 104 9.52 -10.01 -5.82
N ASN A 105 9.87 -11.11 -5.17
CA ASN A 105 10.40 -11.14 -3.80
C ASN A 105 11.88 -10.80 -3.64
N LYS A 106 12.58 -10.47 -4.72
CA LYS A 106 13.97 -9.99 -4.65
C LYS A 106 14.00 -8.51 -5.00
N GLN A 107 14.87 -7.77 -4.35
CA GLN A 107 15.06 -6.33 -4.63
C GLN A 107 15.34 -6.08 -6.11
N ASN A 108 16.14 -6.93 -6.76
CA ASN A 108 16.42 -6.86 -8.19
C ASN A 108 15.29 -7.34 -9.12
N THR A 109 14.14 -7.69 -8.56
CA THR A 109 12.93 -8.02 -9.29
C THR A 109 11.79 -7.07 -8.99
N LEU A 110 11.89 -6.20 -7.98
CA LEU A 110 10.85 -5.25 -7.61
C LEU A 110 11.04 -3.92 -8.39
N SER A 111 9.95 -3.37 -8.89
CA SER A 111 9.93 -2.05 -9.52
C SER A 111 8.61 -1.35 -9.22
N PRO A 112 8.47 -0.04 -9.51
CA PRO A 112 7.19 0.65 -9.35
C PRO A 112 6.02 -0.04 -10.08
N PHE A 113 6.29 -0.73 -11.20
CA PHE A 113 5.27 -1.49 -11.93
C PHE A 113 4.75 -2.71 -11.17
N ALA A 114 5.55 -3.26 -10.23
CA ALA A 114 5.14 -4.37 -9.39
C ALA A 114 4.02 -3.99 -8.41
N GLY A 115 3.90 -2.71 -8.06
CA GLY A 115 2.94 -2.24 -7.07
C GLY A 115 1.49 -2.56 -7.42
N LEU A 116 1.13 -2.44 -8.70
CA LEU A 116 -0.20 -2.79 -9.21
C LEU A 116 -0.23 -4.14 -9.94
N ALA A 117 0.86 -4.90 -9.90
CA ALA A 117 0.97 -6.22 -10.54
C ALA A 117 0.49 -7.34 -9.59
N PHE A 118 -0.79 -7.31 -9.25
CA PHE A 118 -1.45 -8.27 -8.34
C PHE A 118 -2.69 -8.90 -8.96
N HIS A 119 -3.24 -9.93 -8.32
CA HIS A 119 -4.56 -10.46 -8.66
C HIS A 119 -5.64 -9.39 -8.41
N PRO A 120 -6.63 -9.14 -9.29
CA PRO A 120 -7.59 -8.04 -9.08
C PRO A 120 -8.27 -8.02 -7.72
N LEU A 121 -8.68 -9.20 -7.24
CA LEU A 121 -9.31 -9.33 -5.93
C LEU A 121 -8.37 -8.99 -4.77
N ASP A 122 -7.04 -9.14 -4.93
CA ASP A 122 -6.08 -8.70 -3.92
C ASP A 122 -6.16 -7.18 -3.73
N GLY A 123 -6.02 -6.43 -4.82
CA GLY A 123 -6.17 -4.98 -4.79
C GLY A 123 -7.55 -4.54 -4.30
N ILE A 124 -8.63 -5.18 -4.76
CA ILE A 124 -9.99 -4.85 -4.29
C ILE A 124 -10.11 -5.07 -2.79
N LEU A 125 -9.64 -6.21 -2.27
CA LEU A 125 -9.69 -6.50 -0.85
C LEU A 125 -8.94 -5.43 -0.05
N GLN A 126 -7.73 -5.07 -0.46
CA GLN A 126 -6.95 -4.02 0.19
C GLN A 126 -7.63 -2.64 0.10
N ALA A 127 -8.36 -2.32 -0.96
CA ALA A 127 -9.07 -1.03 -1.10
C ALA A 127 -10.47 -0.99 -0.45
N ILE A 128 -11.06 -2.12 -0.05
CA ILE A 128 -12.38 -2.17 0.61
C ILE A 128 -12.53 -1.24 1.84
N PRO A 129 -11.52 -1.07 2.72
CA PRO A 129 -11.59 -0.13 3.83
C PRO A 129 -11.95 1.30 3.40
N HIS A 130 -11.47 1.74 2.23
CA HIS A 130 -11.82 3.05 1.67
C HIS A 130 -13.31 3.15 1.36
N VAL A 131 -13.96 2.07 0.91
CA VAL A 131 -15.40 2.05 0.59
C VAL A 131 -16.27 1.87 1.82
N ILE A 132 -15.89 0.97 2.74
CA ILE A 132 -16.61 0.77 4.02
C ILE A 132 -16.67 2.09 4.79
N SER A 133 -15.57 2.84 4.83
CA SER A 133 -15.51 4.11 5.54
C SER A 133 -16.54 5.13 5.05
N LEU A 134 -16.93 5.10 3.76
CA LEU A 134 -17.95 6.00 3.21
C LEU A 134 -19.34 5.79 3.83
N PHE A 135 -19.64 4.59 4.32
CA PHE A 135 -20.91 4.30 4.99
C PHE A 135 -20.91 4.73 6.47
N LEU A 136 -19.74 4.94 7.05
CA LEU A 136 -19.57 5.18 8.48
C LEU A 136 -19.21 6.64 8.79
N ILE A 137 -18.41 7.27 7.93
CA ILE A 137 -17.78 8.56 8.16
C ILE A 137 -18.22 9.55 7.08
N PRO A 138 -18.76 10.73 7.43
CA PRO A 138 -19.02 11.79 6.47
C PRO A 138 -17.75 12.17 5.70
N THR A 139 -17.72 11.88 4.40
CA THR A 139 -16.50 11.99 3.60
C THR A 139 -16.75 12.86 2.37
N HIS A 140 -15.93 13.89 2.17
CA HIS A 140 -16.03 14.73 0.98
C HIS A 140 -15.63 13.92 -0.26
N PHE A 141 -16.52 13.84 -1.25
CA PHE A 141 -16.35 12.94 -2.39
C PHE A 141 -15.05 13.20 -3.16
N THR A 142 -14.75 14.46 -3.51
CA THR A 142 -13.49 14.79 -4.21
C THR A 142 -12.27 14.44 -3.37
N THR A 143 -12.34 14.60 -2.04
CA THR A 143 -11.23 14.21 -1.15
C THR A 143 -11.01 12.70 -1.20
N HIS A 144 -12.09 11.91 -1.20
CA HIS A 144 -12.01 10.46 -1.34
C HIS A 144 -11.34 10.04 -2.66
N ILE A 145 -11.76 10.60 -3.79
CA ILE A 145 -11.16 10.32 -5.10
C ILE A 145 -9.67 10.72 -5.13
N CYS A 146 -9.32 11.88 -4.58
CA CYS A 146 -7.93 12.31 -4.47
C CYS A 146 -7.09 11.35 -3.62
N LEU A 147 -7.65 10.80 -2.52
CA LEU A 147 -6.96 9.84 -1.67
C LEU A 147 -6.73 8.50 -2.39
N LEU A 148 -7.69 8.00 -3.17
CA LEU A 148 -7.49 6.81 -4.00
C LEU A 148 -6.41 7.03 -5.07
N PHE A 149 -6.33 8.23 -5.65
CA PHE A 149 -5.26 8.57 -6.58
C PHE A 149 -3.88 8.63 -5.87
N ILE A 150 -3.82 9.26 -4.70
CA ILE A 150 -2.60 9.30 -3.88
C ILE A 150 -2.18 7.88 -3.48
N GLU A 151 -3.12 7.01 -3.13
CA GLU A 151 -2.86 5.59 -2.84
C GLU A 151 -2.23 4.89 -4.05
N ALA A 152 -2.76 5.07 -5.26
CA ALA A 152 -2.16 4.48 -6.46
C ALA A 152 -0.71 4.95 -6.69
N VAL A 153 -0.43 6.24 -6.46
CA VAL A 153 0.94 6.79 -6.53
C VAL A 153 1.81 6.24 -5.39
N TRP A 154 1.26 6.13 -4.18
CA TRP A 154 1.92 5.58 -3.01
C TRP A 154 2.32 4.13 -3.22
N THR A 155 1.39 3.30 -3.71
CA THR A 155 1.64 1.91 -4.08
C THR A 155 2.77 1.80 -5.09
N ALA A 156 2.83 2.66 -6.12
CA ALA A 156 3.98 2.66 -7.03
C ALA A 156 5.29 3.08 -6.34
N ASN A 157 5.23 4.10 -5.47
CA ASN A 157 6.41 4.63 -4.78
C ASN A 157 7.02 3.62 -3.81
N ILE A 158 6.24 2.91 -3.00
CA ILE A 158 6.78 1.96 -2.03
C ILE A 158 7.40 0.70 -2.68
N HIS A 159 7.25 0.52 -4.00
CA HIS A 159 7.87 -0.57 -4.76
C HIS A 159 9.11 -0.13 -5.56
N ASP A 160 9.56 1.12 -5.41
CA ASP A 160 10.74 1.63 -6.12
C ASP A 160 12.09 1.19 -5.50
N CYS A 161 12.04 0.51 -4.34
CA CYS A 161 13.19 0.08 -3.54
C CYS A 161 14.11 1.22 -3.04
N ILE A 162 13.67 2.47 -3.07
CA ILE A 162 14.43 3.64 -2.60
C ILE A 162 13.96 3.99 -1.18
N HIS A 163 14.76 3.60 -0.18
CA HIS A 163 14.43 3.89 1.20
C HIS A 163 14.63 5.39 1.53
N GLY A 164 13.51 6.11 1.69
CA GLY A 164 13.48 7.55 1.95
C GLY A 164 13.88 8.00 3.38
N LYS A 165 14.09 7.07 4.33
CA LYS A 165 14.52 7.36 5.72
C LYS A 165 13.66 8.41 6.46
N LEU A 166 12.36 8.41 6.19
CA LEU A 166 11.41 9.33 6.81
C LEU A 166 10.59 8.61 7.87
N TRP A 167 10.84 8.87 9.14
CA TRP A 167 10.00 8.36 10.23
C TRP A 167 8.77 9.29 10.40
N PRO A 168 7.54 8.77 10.62
CA PRO A 168 7.12 7.37 10.79
C PRO A 168 6.49 6.75 9.52
N VAL A 169 7.06 7.00 8.34
CA VAL A 169 6.43 6.65 7.05
C VAL A 169 6.79 5.23 6.60
N MET A 170 5.78 4.45 6.21
CA MET A 170 5.91 3.07 5.68
C MET A 170 6.43 3.06 4.23
N GLY A 171 7.59 3.65 4.00
CA GLY A 171 8.16 3.81 2.67
C GLY A 171 8.79 2.54 2.09
N ALA A 172 9.39 2.66 0.90
CA ALA A 172 9.86 1.52 0.10
C ALA A 172 10.86 0.57 0.79
N GLY A 173 11.66 1.06 1.74
CA GLY A 173 12.57 0.19 2.50
C GLY A 173 11.83 -0.82 3.39
N TYR A 174 10.76 -0.39 4.07
CA TYR A 174 9.95 -1.29 4.89
C TYR A 174 9.20 -2.29 4.00
N HIS A 175 8.65 -1.83 2.88
CA HIS A 175 7.91 -2.67 1.94
C HIS A 175 8.82 -3.66 1.19
N THR A 176 10.08 -3.31 0.93
CA THR A 176 11.07 -4.26 0.39
C THR A 176 11.34 -5.39 1.39
N ILE A 177 11.42 -5.08 2.69
CA ILE A 177 11.53 -6.09 3.76
C ILE A 177 10.27 -6.97 3.82
N HIS A 178 9.10 -6.37 3.63
CA HIS A 178 7.85 -7.10 3.54
C HIS A 178 7.89 -8.14 2.39
N HIS A 179 8.25 -7.72 1.18
CA HIS A 179 8.35 -8.61 0.01
C HIS A 179 9.37 -9.74 0.14
N THR A 180 10.40 -9.55 0.97
CA THR A 180 11.46 -10.55 1.18
C THR A 180 11.16 -11.50 2.34
N THR A 181 10.49 -11.02 3.40
CA THR A 181 10.23 -11.80 4.62
C THR A 181 8.81 -12.35 4.71
N TYR A 182 7.85 -11.75 4.01
CA TYR A 182 6.41 -12.08 4.03
C TYR A 182 5.74 -12.06 5.40
N ARG A 183 6.42 -11.53 6.43
CA ARG A 183 5.96 -11.63 7.83
C ARG A 183 5.93 -10.30 8.58
N HIS A 184 6.40 -9.23 7.97
CA HIS A 184 6.60 -7.93 8.61
C HIS A 184 6.10 -6.80 7.72
N ASN A 185 5.88 -5.62 8.32
CA ASN A 185 5.60 -4.36 7.64
C ASN A 185 4.37 -4.40 6.72
N TYR A 186 3.19 -4.66 7.28
CA TYR A 186 1.92 -4.73 6.53
C TYR A 186 1.20 -3.38 6.40
N GLY A 187 1.65 -2.37 7.14
CA GLY A 187 1.03 -1.04 7.25
C GLY A 187 0.93 -0.31 5.92
N HIS A 188 0.06 0.70 5.89
CA HIS A 188 -0.28 1.41 4.67
C HIS A 188 0.60 2.65 4.48
N TYR A 189 0.27 3.77 5.13
CA TYR A 189 1.08 5.00 5.03
C TYR A 189 2.12 5.11 6.15
N THR A 190 1.84 4.51 7.30
CA THR A 190 2.63 4.70 8.52
C THR A 190 3.09 3.39 9.13
N ILE A 191 4.12 3.45 9.97
CA ILE A 191 4.61 2.28 10.72
C ILE A 191 3.74 1.93 11.94
N TRP A 192 2.72 2.73 12.25
CA TRP A 192 2.03 2.67 13.54
C TRP A 192 1.34 1.34 13.80
N MET A 193 0.67 0.78 12.79
CA MET A 193 -0.01 -0.50 12.95
C MET A 193 0.99 -1.63 13.20
N ASP A 194 2.06 -1.71 12.42
CA ASP A 194 3.11 -2.70 12.64
C ASP A 194 3.82 -2.55 13.98
N TRP A 195 4.03 -1.32 14.44
CA TRP A 195 4.58 -1.06 15.77
C TRP A 195 3.62 -1.54 16.87
N MET A 196 2.34 -1.20 16.78
CA MET A 196 1.33 -1.59 17.78
C MET A 196 1.11 -3.11 17.84
N PHE A 197 1.17 -3.79 16.70
CA PHE A 197 0.89 -5.23 16.59
C PHE A 197 2.14 -6.11 16.52
N GLY A 198 3.33 -5.55 16.71
CA GLY A 198 4.59 -6.28 16.82
C GLY A 198 5.07 -6.92 15.51
N THR A 199 4.71 -6.34 14.37
CA THR A 199 5.12 -6.80 13.03
C THR A 199 6.10 -5.84 12.34
N LEU A 200 6.58 -4.81 13.05
CA LEU A 200 7.53 -3.84 12.52
C LEU A 200 8.95 -4.41 12.45
N GLN A 201 9.55 -4.34 11.27
CA GLN A 201 10.95 -4.62 11.03
C GLN A 201 11.62 -3.41 10.37
N ASP A 202 12.50 -2.73 11.10
CA ASP A 202 13.16 -1.53 10.62
C ASP A 202 14.28 -1.85 9.60
N PRO A 203 14.35 -1.13 8.45
CA PRO A 203 15.39 -1.32 7.44
C PRO A 203 16.81 -1.05 7.90
N VAL A 204 17.02 -0.10 8.83
CA VAL A 204 18.35 0.27 9.33
C VAL A 204 18.84 -0.77 10.34
N GLU A 205 17.96 -1.25 11.21
CA GLU A 205 18.30 -2.30 12.18
C GLU A 205 18.53 -3.65 11.50
N SER A 206 17.67 -4.02 10.55
CA SER A 206 17.81 -5.27 9.78
C SER A 206 19.17 -5.36 9.07
N ALA A 207 19.61 -4.26 8.44
CA ALA A 207 20.92 -4.17 7.81
C ALA A 207 22.09 -4.24 8.80
N THR A 208 21.86 -3.97 10.09
CA THR A 208 22.89 -4.04 11.13
C THR A 208 23.00 -5.46 11.71
N THR A 209 21.89 -6.17 11.86
CA THR A 209 21.88 -7.58 12.31
C THR A 209 22.53 -8.50 11.29
N ALA A 210 22.25 -8.30 9.99
CA ALA A 210 22.89 -9.06 8.90
C ALA A 210 24.42 -8.87 8.80
N LYS A 211 25.01 -7.88 9.49
CA LYS A 211 26.48 -7.68 9.56
C LYS A 211 27.16 -8.52 10.63
N LYS A 212 26.39 -9.10 11.56
CA LYS A 212 26.91 -9.83 12.72
C LYS A 212 26.88 -11.34 12.54
N GLU A 213 26.18 -11.83 11.52
CA GLU A 213 26.14 -13.23 11.08
C GLU A 213 27.08 -13.44 9.89
#